data_AF-A0A511J5Y0-F1
#
_entry.id   AF-A0A511J5Y0-F1
#
_cell.length_a   1.000
_cell.length_b   1.000
_cell.length_c   1.000
_cell.angle_alpha   90.00
_cell.angle_beta   90.00
_cell.angle_gamma   90.00
#
_symmetry.space_group_name_H-M   'P 1'
#
loop_
_entity.id
_entity.type
_entity.pdbx_description
1 polymer ?
#
loop_
_entity_poly.entity_id
_entity_poly.type
_entity_poly.pdbx_seq_one_letter_code
_entity_poly.pdbx_strand_id
1 'polypeptide(L)'
;MTLVSAHRGGVGRERRREGTLASIDEASRLGVDLVEIDVRVLADGSTVLQHDPTTRLRGRRRAVSSLDLATFRASTGRATFDEALGLLAGRAGAHVDLKSDPTSDLAGSPPQWAVGTARRAVERLGAAHVVVTSEDDAVVAAVRAWSRAAAPGLRVGLSMQRAPGGPDRERVRGALADRLAACDATLVVAHHRLARTHLAAVADGAGLPMLVWTVDRTRDLAYWLDDRAWAVTTNRPATALRVRDALRPSSETAR
;
A
#
# COMPACT_ATOMS: atom_id res chain seq x y z
N MET A 1 -3.87 -15.99 10.34
CA MET A 1 -3.96 -16.06 8.86
C MET A 1 -3.57 -14.72 8.25
N THR A 2 -2.48 -14.70 7.50
CA THR A 2 -1.95 -13.51 6.79
C THR A 2 -2.81 -13.07 5.60
N LEU A 3 -3.03 -11.76 5.45
CA LEU A 3 -3.76 -11.16 4.33
C LEU A 3 -2.91 -11.14 3.05
N VAL A 4 -3.56 -11.26 1.89
CA VAL A 4 -2.95 -11.11 0.56
C VAL A 4 -3.39 -9.78 -0.04
N SER A 5 -2.40 -8.95 -0.37
CA SER A 5 -2.58 -7.67 -1.04
C SER A 5 -2.10 -7.75 -2.49
N ALA A 6 -3.01 -7.55 -3.46
CA ALA A 6 -2.67 -7.57 -4.87
C ALA A 6 -1.95 -6.26 -5.27
N HIS A 7 -0.62 -6.33 -5.46
CA HIS A 7 0.21 -5.18 -5.83
C HIS A 7 -0.24 -4.59 -7.16
N ARG A 8 -0.75 -3.36 -7.15
CA ARG A 8 -1.31 -2.64 -8.31
C ARG A 8 -2.39 -3.44 -9.05
N GLY A 9 -3.20 -4.19 -8.32
CA GLY A 9 -4.18 -5.12 -8.91
C GLY A 9 -3.57 -6.44 -9.41
N GLY A 10 -2.36 -6.79 -8.99
CA GLY A 10 -1.74 -8.08 -9.32
C GLY A 10 -1.30 -8.22 -10.77
N VAL A 11 -1.00 -7.11 -11.44
CA VAL A 11 -0.75 -7.08 -12.90
C VAL A 11 0.58 -7.70 -13.34
N GLY A 12 1.42 -8.18 -12.42
CA GLY A 12 2.62 -8.92 -12.79
C GLY A 12 3.56 -8.11 -13.68
N ARG A 13 3.83 -8.65 -14.87
CA ARG A 13 4.66 -8.01 -15.89
C ARG A 13 3.87 -7.04 -16.78
N GLU A 14 2.55 -7.04 -16.70
CA GLU A 14 1.64 -6.24 -17.54
C GLU A 14 1.47 -4.81 -17.01
N ARG A 15 2.56 -4.08 -16.81
CA ARG A 15 2.58 -2.72 -16.23
C ARG A 15 1.72 -1.68 -16.95
N ARG A 16 1.19 -1.97 -18.13
CA ARG A 16 0.20 -1.11 -18.81
C ARG A 16 -1.19 -1.18 -18.18
N ARG A 17 -1.46 -2.24 -17.40
CA ARG A 17 -2.75 -2.51 -16.75
C ARG A 17 -2.84 -1.97 -15.32
N GLU A 18 -1.72 -1.62 -14.68
CA GLU A 18 -1.77 -1.03 -13.32
C GLU A 18 -2.61 0.25 -13.31
N GLY A 19 -3.36 0.45 -12.23
CA GLY A 19 -4.24 1.60 -12.05
C GLY A 19 -5.47 1.59 -12.96
N THR A 20 -5.80 0.49 -13.63
CA THR A 20 -7.03 0.37 -14.41
C THR A 20 -8.16 -0.28 -13.58
N LEU A 21 -9.42 0.06 -13.89
CA LEU A 21 -10.55 -0.63 -13.27
C LEU A 21 -10.55 -2.12 -13.59
N ALA A 22 -10.12 -2.51 -14.79
CA ALA A 22 -10.04 -3.92 -15.18
C ALA A 22 -9.06 -4.73 -14.31
N SER A 23 -7.90 -4.19 -13.94
CA SER A 23 -6.97 -4.90 -13.05
C SER A 23 -7.50 -5.01 -11.63
N ILE A 24 -8.18 -3.97 -11.13
CA ILE A 24 -8.79 -3.98 -9.80
C ILE A 24 -9.94 -4.99 -9.74
N ASP A 25 -10.77 -5.02 -10.78
CA ASP A 25 -11.89 -5.93 -10.91
C ASP A 25 -11.44 -7.39 -10.98
N GLU A 26 -10.37 -7.67 -11.76
CA GLU A 26 -9.75 -9.00 -11.81
C GLU A 26 -9.21 -9.42 -10.43
N ALA A 27 -8.44 -8.56 -9.76
CA ALA A 27 -7.93 -8.85 -8.42
C ALA A 27 -9.06 -9.11 -7.42
N SER A 28 -10.14 -8.33 -7.48
CA SER A 28 -11.31 -8.51 -6.62
C SER A 28 -12.01 -9.85 -6.89
N ARG A 29 -12.14 -10.29 -8.15
CA ARG A 29 -12.71 -11.61 -8.49
C ARG A 29 -11.84 -12.78 -8.02
N LEU A 30 -10.53 -12.59 -7.90
CA LEU A 30 -9.64 -13.61 -7.34
C LEU A 30 -9.88 -13.86 -5.85
N GLY A 31 -10.57 -12.96 -5.13
CA GLY A 31 -10.82 -13.10 -3.70
C GLY A 31 -9.62 -12.73 -2.83
N VAL A 32 -8.80 -11.76 -3.27
CA VAL A 32 -7.75 -11.18 -2.41
C VAL A 32 -8.37 -10.35 -1.29
N ASP A 33 -7.70 -10.27 -0.15
CA ASP A 33 -8.22 -9.50 0.99
C ASP A 33 -8.08 -8.00 0.74
N LEU A 34 -6.97 -7.59 0.09
CA LEU A 34 -6.66 -6.20 -0.23
C LEU A 34 -6.25 -6.06 -1.70
N VAL A 35 -6.66 -4.96 -2.34
CA VAL A 35 -6.07 -4.50 -3.59
C VAL A 35 -5.21 -3.29 -3.30
N GLU A 36 -3.93 -3.36 -3.65
CA GLU A 36 -3.01 -2.23 -3.48
C GLU A 36 -3.13 -1.29 -4.68
N ILE A 37 -3.25 0.00 -4.37
CA ILE A 37 -3.40 1.09 -5.32
C ILE A 37 -2.51 2.27 -4.92
N ASP A 38 -1.65 2.68 -5.86
CA ASP A 38 -0.83 3.89 -5.72
C ASP A 38 -1.65 5.14 -6.05
N VAL A 39 -1.70 6.11 -5.15
CA VAL A 39 -2.48 7.34 -5.33
C VAL A 39 -1.57 8.56 -5.48
N ARG A 40 -1.84 9.34 -6.53
CA ARG A 40 -1.23 10.67 -6.78
C ARG A 40 -2.30 11.72 -7.00
N VAL A 41 -1.89 12.98 -6.93
CA VAL A 41 -2.75 14.15 -7.07
C VAL A 41 -2.46 14.86 -8.40
N LEU A 42 -3.51 15.28 -9.10
CA LEU A 42 -3.45 16.08 -10.32
C LEU A 42 -3.39 17.58 -10.00
N ALA A 43 -3.23 18.42 -11.03
CA ALA A 43 -3.12 19.88 -10.86
C ALA A 43 -4.36 20.51 -10.19
N ASP A 44 -5.54 19.91 -10.39
CA ASP A 44 -6.82 20.37 -9.84
C ASP A 44 -7.16 19.74 -8.47
N GLY A 45 -6.24 18.96 -7.88
CA GLY A 45 -6.48 18.26 -6.62
C GLY A 45 -7.18 16.90 -6.76
N SER A 46 -7.61 16.51 -7.97
CA SER A 46 -8.19 15.19 -8.23
C SER A 46 -7.17 14.09 -7.92
N THR A 47 -7.65 12.95 -7.40
CA THR A 47 -6.78 11.81 -7.04
C THR A 47 -6.92 10.69 -8.06
N VAL A 48 -5.78 10.19 -8.52
CA VAL A 48 -5.68 9.19 -9.60
C VAL A 48 -4.77 8.04 -9.23
N LEU A 49 -5.00 6.90 -9.88
CA LEU A 49 -4.19 5.71 -9.66
C LEU A 49 -2.92 5.75 -10.51
N GLN A 50 -1.76 5.96 -9.88
CA GLN A 50 -0.51 6.12 -10.62
C GLN A 50 0.71 5.93 -9.70
N HIS A 51 1.54 4.94 -10.00
CA HIS A 51 2.76 4.69 -9.23
C HIS A 51 3.82 5.77 -9.43
N ASP A 52 4.21 6.04 -10.68
CA ASP A 52 5.33 6.92 -11.00
C ASP A 52 4.90 8.39 -11.01
N PRO A 53 5.75 9.34 -10.56
CA PRO A 53 5.40 10.78 -10.51
C PRO A 53 5.24 11.40 -11.90
N THR A 54 5.56 10.65 -12.95
CA THR A 54 5.49 11.12 -14.34
C THR A 54 4.82 10.11 -15.25
N THR A 55 4.10 10.61 -16.25
CA THR A 55 3.56 9.81 -17.37
C THR A 55 4.11 10.30 -18.70
N ARG A 56 3.84 9.58 -19.79
CA ARG A 56 4.16 9.99 -21.16
C ARG A 56 2.94 10.60 -21.84
N LEU A 57 3.04 11.87 -22.22
CA LEU A 57 2.08 12.57 -23.05
C LEU A 57 2.72 12.91 -24.39
N ARG A 58 2.17 12.36 -25.49
CA ARG A 58 2.69 12.55 -26.85
C ARG A 58 4.21 12.29 -26.94
N GLY A 59 4.65 11.19 -26.34
CA GLY A 59 6.06 10.79 -26.30
C GLY A 59 6.95 11.55 -25.32
N ARG A 60 6.47 12.61 -24.67
CA ARG A 60 7.24 13.41 -23.71
C ARG A 60 6.86 13.09 -22.27
N ARG A 61 7.83 13.08 -21.37
CA ARG A 61 7.59 12.93 -19.93
C ARG A 61 6.90 14.19 -19.38
N ARG A 62 5.87 14.00 -18.56
CA ARG A 62 5.13 15.05 -17.86
C ARG A 62 4.90 14.64 -16.41
N ALA A 63 4.97 15.59 -15.49
CA ALA A 63 4.61 15.38 -14.10
C ALA A 63 3.11 15.09 -14.01
N VAL A 64 2.71 14.12 -13.20
CA VAL A 64 1.31 13.79 -12.96
C VAL A 64 0.60 14.97 -12.30
N SER A 65 1.27 15.62 -11.35
CA SER A 65 0.82 16.82 -10.64
C SER A 65 0.60 18.05 -11.53
N SER A 66 1.00 18.01 -12.81
CA SER A 66 0.82 19.13 -13.76
C SER A 66 -0.29 18.87 -14.79
N LEU A 67 -1.02 17.76 -14.69
CA LEU A 67 -2.06 17.39 -15.65
C LEU A 67 -3.45 17.63 -15.06
N ASP A 68 -4.40 17.96 -15.92
CA ASP A 68 -5.82 17.83 -15.61
C ASP A 68 -6.30 16.38 -15.79
N LEU A 69 -7.49 16.07 -15.28
CA LEU A 69 -8.05 14.72 -15.32
C LEU A 69 -8.29 14.21 -16.75
N ALA A 70 -8.75 15.07 -17.66
CA ALA A 70 -9.05 14.68 -19.03
C ALA A 70 -7.77 14.24 -19.78
N THR A 71 -6.70 15.02 -19.64
CA THR A 71 -5.39 14.76 -20.23
C THR A 71 -4.73 13.53 -19.59
N PHE A 72 -4.84 13.36 -18.27
CA PHE A 72 -4.35 12.17 -17.59
C PHE A 72 -5.05 10.91 -18.10
N ARG A 73 -6.38 10.93 -18.18
CA ARG A 73 -7.17 9.79 -18.69
C ARG A 73 -6.83 9.46 -20.13
N ALA A 74 -6.78 10.46 -21.00
CA ALA A 74 -6.45 10.26 -22.41
C ALA A 74 -5.03 9.68 -22.62
N SER A 75 -4.09 9.96 -21.72
CA SER A 75 -2.71 9.49 -21.84
C SER A 75 -2.44 8.14 -21.18
N THR A 76 -3.23 7.73 -20.18
CA THR A 76 -2.95 6.54 -19.37
C THR A 76 -4.03 5.47 -19.37
N GLY A 77 -5.29 5.84 -19.59
CA GLY A 77 -6.45 4.94 -19.40
C GLY A 77 -6.66 4.49 -17.94
N ARG A 78 -6.05 5.18 -16.96
CA ARG A 78 -6.13 4.82 -15.55
C ARG A 78 -7.30 5.48 -14.85
N ALA A 79 -7.75 4.81 -13.79
CA ALA A 79 -8.89 5.20 -12.99
C ALA A 79 -8.55 6.36 -12.04
N THR A 80 -9.58 7.06 -11.61
CA THR A 80 -9.53 7.89 -10.41
C THR A 80 -9.55 7.02 -9.17
N PHE A 81 -9.13 7.61 -8.05
CA PHE A 81 -9.21 6.96 -6.75
C PHE A 81 -10.65 6.61 -6.35
N ASP A 82 -11.59 7.52 -6.56
CA ASP A 82 -12.99 7.30 -6.15
C ASP A 82 -13.68 6.21 -6.99
N GLU A 83 -13.35 6.09 -8.28
CA GLU A 83 -13.80 4.96 -9.11
C GLU A 83 -13.26 3.62 -8.58
N ALA A 84 -12.00 3.59 -8.14
CA ALA A 84 -11.39 2.41 -7.56
C ALA A 84 -12.08 1.99 -6.25
N LEU A 85 -12.34 2.95 -5.35
CA LEU A 85 -13.08 2.69 -4.11
C LEU A 85 -14.51 2.23 -4.39
N GLY A 86 -15.16 2.82 -5.39
CA GLY A 86 -16.49 2.40 -5.85
C GLY A 86 -16.51 0.94 -6.29
N LEU A 87 -15.47 0.50 -7.00
CA LEU A 87 -15.33 -0.87 -7.47
C LEU A 87 -14.96 -1.86 -6.35
N LEU A 88 -14.21 -1.44 -5.34
CA LEU A 88 -13.78 -2.29 -4.22
C LEU A 88 -14.86 -2.49 -3.17
N ALA A 89 -15.80 -1.54 -3.04
CA ALA A 89 -16.87 -1.57 -2.04
C ALA A 89 -17.63 -2.91 -2.03
N GLY A 90 -17.63 -3.58 -0.89
CA GLY A 90 -18.28 -4.89 -0.70
C GLY A 90 -17.59 -6.07 -1.39
N ARG A 91 -16.42 -5.88 -1.99
CA ARG A 91 -15.72 -6.91 -2.78
C ARG A 91 -14.33 -7.24 -2.25
N ALA A 92 -13.53 -6.23 -1.90
CA ALA A 92 -12.20 -6.38 -1.30
C ALA A 92 -11.83 -5.11 -0.52
N GLY A 93 -10.88 -5.20 0.41
CA GLY A 93 -10.33 -4.02 1.06
C GLY A 93 -9.35 -3.26 0.16
N ALA A 94 -9.02 -2.03 0.56
CA ALA A 94 -8.05 -1.18 -0.14
C ALA A 94 -6.75 -1.08 0.65
N HIS A 95 -5.64 -1.34 -0.02
CA HIS A 95 -4.32 -0.92 0.42
C HIS A 95 -3.94 0.33 -0.36
N VAL A 96 -4.08 1.50 0.28
CA VAL A 96 -3.91 2.80 -0.35
C VAL A 96 -2.49 3.29 -0.09
N ASP A 97 -1.63 3.24 -1.11
CA ASP A 97 -0.27 3.77 -1.01
C ASP A 97 -0.23 5.22 -1.52
N LEU A 98 -0.10 6.16 -0.58
CA LEU A 98 -0.10 7.59 -0.86
C LEU A 98 1.29 8.01 -1.31
N LYS A 99 1.39 8.43 -2.57
CA LYS A 99 2.67 8.85 -3.14
C LYS A 99 2.84 10.36 -3.05
N SER A 100 3.84 10.81 -2.31
CA SER A 100 4.27 12.20 -2.35
C SER A 100 4.81 12.55 -3.76
N ASP A 101 4.44 13.73 -4.25
CA ASP A 101 5.04 14.31 -5.45
C ASP A 101 6.14 15.30 -5.02
N PRO A 102 7.42 15.01 -5.33
CA PRO A 102 8.53 15.88 -4.94
C PRO A 102 8.51 17.25 -5.66
N THR A 103 7.62 17.41 -6.64
CA THR A 103 7.47 18.61 -7.48
C THR A 103 6.16 19.37 -7.20
N SER A 104 5.38 18.99 -6.18
CA SER A 104 4.16 19.71 -5.84
C SER A 104 4.45 20.90 -4.91
N ASP A 105 3.91 22.07 -5.22
CA ASP A 105 4.00 23.28 -4.38
C ASP A 105 3.22 23.13 -3.04
N LEU A 106 2.58 21.98 -2.81
CA LEU A 106 1.95 21.60 -1.55
C LEU A 106 2.96 21.24 -0.44
N ALA A 107 4.27 21.24 -0.75
CA ALA A 107 5.37 20.83 0.13
C ALA A 107 5.50 21.62 1.46
N GLY A 108 4.74 22.72 1.64
CA GLY A 108 4.77 23.55 2.86
C GLY A 108 3.57 23.40 3.81
N SER A 109 2.51 22.69 3.43
CA SER A 109 1.36 22.42 4.32
C SER A 109 1.37 20.96 4.76
N PRO A 110 0.93 20.63 6.00
CA PRO A 110 0.66 19.23 6.35
C PRO A 110 -0.23 18.64 5.24
N PRO A 111 0.03 17.41 4.77
CA PRO A 111 -0.53 16.91 3.51
C PRO A 111 -2.05 16.68 3.63
N GLN A 112 -2.83 17.77 3.55
CA GLN A 112 -4.29 17.78 3.69
C GLN A 112 -4.93 16.89 2.62
N TRP A 113 -4.32 16.83 1.43
CA TRP A 113 -4.74 15.91 0.37
C TRP A 113 -4.67 14.44 0.82
N ALA A 114 -3.64 14.06 1.58
CA ALA A 114 -3.45 12.70 2.08
C ALA A 114 -4.53 12.36 3.11
N VAL A 115 -4.79 13.28 4.04
CA VAL A 115 -5.89 13.15 5.02
C VAL A 115 -7.24 13.05 4.31
N GLY A 116 -7.51 13.92 3.34
CA GLY A 116 -8.73 13.88 2.54
C GLY A 116 -8.90 12.57 1.77
N THR A 117 -7.82 12.03 1.22
CA THR A 117 -7.79 10.74 0.50
C THR A 117 -8.07 9.57 1.44
N ALA A 118 -7.38 9.52 2.59
CA ALA A 118 -7.61 8.51 3.62
C ALA A 118 -9.06 8.56 4.14
N ARG A 119 -9.59 9.78 4.38
CA ARG A 119 -10.97 9.99 4.79
C ARG A 119 -11.97 9.43 3.78
N ARG A 120 -11.84 9.76 2.49
CA ARG A 120 -12.72 9.21 1.45
C ARG A 120 -12.67 7.68 1.38
N ALA A 121 -11.48 7.08 1.55
CA ALA A 121 -11.33 5.63 1.63
C ALA A 121 -12.12 5.03 2.79
N VAL A 122 -11.96 5.60 4.00
CA VAL A 122 -12.64 5.16 5.21
C VAL A 122 -14.16 5.37 5.12
N GLU A 123 -14.61 6.52 4.61
CA GLU A 123 -16.03 6.80 4.41
C GLU A 123 -16.68 5.81 3.43
N ARG A 124 -15.93 5.38 2.40
CA ARG A 124 -16.45 4.49 1.35
C ARG A 124 -16.41 3.01 1.73
N LEU A 125 -15.35 2.56 2.41
CA LEU A 125 -15.09 1.13 2.65
C LEU A 125 -15.15 0.74 4.13
N GLY A 126 -15.09 1.71 5.06
CA GLY A 126 -14.92 1.48 6.48
C GLY A 126 -13.46 1.25 6.87
N ALA A 127 -13.06 1.75 8.04
CA ALA A 127 -11.66 1.72 8.50
C ALA A 127 -11.07 0.30 8.61
N ALA A 128 -11.90 -0.71 8.89
CA ALA A 128 -11.47 -2.10 8.98
C ALA A 128 -11.05 -2.71 7.62
N HIS A 129 -11.50 -2.12 6.51
CA HIS A 129 -11.23 -2.58 5.15
C HIS A 129 -10.21 -1.71 4.41
N VAL A 130 -9.54 -0.79 5.12
CA VAL A 130 -8.55 0.11 4.55
C VAL A 130 -7.25 0.01 5.33
N VAL A 131 -6.14 -0.03 4.60
CA VAL A 131 -4.81 0.28 5.12
C VAL A 131 -4.22 1.41 4.29
N VAL A 132 -3.61 2.39 4.95
CA VAL A 132 -2.92 3.49 4.29
C VAL A 132 -1.42 3.33 4.50
N THR A 133 -0.64 3.48 3.43
CA THR A 133 0.82 3.48 3.50
C THR A 133 1.38 4.69 2.80
N SER A 134 2.60 5.08 3.18
CA SER A 134 3.39 6.08 2.47
C SER A 134 4.87 5.89 2.83
N GLU A 135 5.77 6.27 1.94
CA GLU A 135 7.22 6.35 2.23
C GLU A 135 7.60 7.65 2.96
N ASP A 136 6.65 8.59 3.07
CA ASP A 136 6.83 9.95 3.61
C ASP A 136 6.29 10.06 5.04
N ASP A 137 7.20 10.35 5.98
CA ASP A 137 6.95 10.46 7.41
C ASP A 137 5.88 11.51 7.73
N ALA A 138 5.88 12.64 7.01
CA ALA A 138 4.92 13.73 7.24
C ALA A 138 3.51 13.34 6.77
N VAL A 139 3.42 12.55 5.69
CA VAL A 139 2.15 11.96 5.23
C VAL A 139 1.60 10.98 6.25
N VAL A 140 2.44 10.08 6.76
CA VAL A 140 2.03 9.11 7.80
C VAL A 140 1.56 9.87 9.04
N ALA A 141 2.36 10.81 9.56
CA ALA A 141 2.03 11.57 10.75
C ALA A 141 0.71 12.35 10.62
N ALA A 142 0.45 12.98 9.46
CA ALA A 142 -0.78 13.73 9.23
C ALA A 142 -2.01 12.81 9.19
N VAL A 143 -1.93 11.66 8.50
CA VAL A 143 -3.03 10.68 8.47
C VAL A 143 -3.24 10.06 9.85
N ARG A 144 -2.18 9.80 10.62
CA ARG A 144 -2.26 9.33 12.01
C ARG A 144 -2.93 10.32 12.94
N ALA A 145 -2.55 11.59 12.87
CA ALA A 145 -3.15 12.65 13.68
C ALA A 145 -4.68 12.73 13.47
N TRP A 146 -5.13 12.67 12.22
CA TRP A 146 -6.56 12.63 11.89
C TRP A 146 -7.23 11.32 12.32
N SER A 147 -6.65 10.18 11.94
CA SER A 147 -7.28 8.86 12.15
C SER A 147 -7.39 8.48 13.62
N ARG A 148 -6.52 8.96 14.50
CA ARG A 148 -6.65 8.74 15.95
C ARG A 148 -8.01 9.19 16.50
N ALA A 149 -8.52 10.32 16.00
CA ALA A 149 -9.81 10.86 16.43
C ALA A 149 -10.99 10.33 15.60
N ALA A 150 -10.81 10.25 14.28
CA ALA A 150 -11.93 10.00 13.35
C ALA A 150 -12.05 8.54 12.89
N ALA A 151 -10.98 7.75 12.95
CA ALA A 151 -10.93 6.39 12.41
C ALA A 151 -9.88 5.52 13.16
N PRO A 152 -10.01 5.31 14.48
CA PRO A 152 -8.96 4.68 15.30
C PRO A 152 -8.60 3.25 14.88
N GLY A 153 -9.50 2.56 14.16
CA GLY A 153 -9.24 1.24 13.57
C GLY A 153 -8.42 1.25 12.28
N LEU A 154 -8.14 2.42 11.69
CA LEU A 154 -7.36 2.53 10.46
C LEU A 154 -5.89 2.25 10.74
N ARG A 155 -5.35 1.24 10.04
CA ARG A 155 -3.90 1.00 10.02
C ARG A 155 -3.22 1.96 9.07
N VAL A 156 -2.23 2.68 9.57
CA VAL A 156 -1.38 3.57 8.77
C VAL A 156 0.07 3.18 8.99
N GLY A 157 0.80 2.95 7.90
CA GLY A 157 2.16 2.44 7.97
C GLY A 157 3.17 3.24 7.16
N LEU A 158 4.38 3.35 7.72
CA LEU A 158 5.54 3.92 7.03
C LEU A 158 6.22 2.83 6.20
N SER A 159 6.22 3.01 4.88
CA SER A 159 6.80 2.10 3.90
C SER A 159 8.30 2.33 3.74
N MET A 160 9.09 1.26 3.89
CA MET A 160 10.54 1.34 3.90
C MET A 160 11.17 0.32 2.96
N GLN A 161 11.86 0.82 1.93
CA GLN A 161 12.65 -0.02 1.03
C GLN A 161 14.09 -0.21 1.51
N ARG A 162 14.63 0.74 2.27
CA ARG A 162 16.03 0.78 2.70
C ARG A 162 16.13 1.11 4.18
N ALA A 163 17.14 0.55 4.83
CA ALA A 163 17.53 0.94 6.18
C ALA A 163 18.47 2.15 6.13
N PRO A 164 18.54 2.93 7.23
CA PRO A 164 19.68 3.81 7.48
C PRO A 164 21.00 3.00 7.44
N GLY A 165 22.08 3.61 6.94
CA GLY A 165 23.34 2.93 6.68
C GLY A 165 24.11 2.51 7.94
N GLY A 166 25.07 1.60 7.76
CA GLY A 166 26.02 1.15 8.78
C GLY A 166 25.95 -0.36 9.05
N PRO A 167 27.05 -0.98 9.52
CA PRO A 167 27.09 -2.42 9.79
C PRO A 167 26.39 -2.82 11.10
N ASP A 168 26.20 -1.87 12.02
CA ASP A 168 25.62 -2.11 13.33
C ASP A 168 24.09 -2.28 13.25
N ARG A 169 23.65 -3.53 13.40
CA ARG A 169 22.23 -3.89 13.31
C ARG A 169 21.39 -3.28 14.40
N GLU A 170 21.93 -3.10 15.60
CA GLU A 170 21.16 -2.59 16.74
C GLU A 170 20.89 -1.09 16.57
N ARG A 171 21.93 -0.34 16.20
CA ARG A 171 21.78 1.07 15.84
C ARG A 171 20.81 1.28 14.68
N VAL A 172 20.87 0.42 13.66
CA VAL A 172 19.91 0.48 12.53
C VAL A 172 18.48 0.21 12.99
N ARG A 173 18.27 -0.79 13.86
CA ARG A 173 16.94 -1.11 14.41
C ARG A 173 16.39 0.01 15.28
N GLY A 174 17.22 0.60 16.16
CA GLY A 174 16.86 1.75 16.98
C GLY A 174 16.41 2.93 16.12
N ALA A 175 17.20 3.31 15.10
CA ALA A 175 16.83 4.40 14.20
C ALA A 175 15.53 4.13 13.41
N LEU A 176 15.26 2.88 13.04
CA LEU A 176 14.00 2.50 12.39
C LEU A 176 12.81 2.58 13.36
N ALA A 177 13.00 2.15 14.62
CA ALA A 177 11.99 2.26 15.67
C ALA A 177 11.66 3.73 15.99
N ASP A 178 12.69 4.57 16.13
CA ASP A 178 12.53 6.00 16.38
C ASP A 178 11.74 6.69 15.26
N ARG A 179 12.03 6.35 14.00
CA ARG A 179 11.31 6.90 12.83
C ARG A 179 9.84 6.47 12.81
N LEU A 180 9.55 5.21 13.14
CA LEU A 180 8.16 4.70 13.25
C LEU A 180 7.40 5.43 14.37
N ALA A 181 8.04 5.62 15.52
CA ALA A 181 7.46 6.31 16.67
C ALA A 181 7.21 7.80 16.37
N ALA A 182 8.15 8.47 15.69
CA ALA A 182 8.06 9.89 15.34
C ALA A 182 6.85 10.21 14.44
N CYS A 183 6.42 9.27 13.59
CA CYS A 183 5.24 9.43 12.74
C CYS A 183 3.98 8.71 13.28
N ASP A 184 4.03 8.13 14.48
CA ASP A 184 2.93 7.39 15.11
C ASP A 184 2.38 6.23 14.25
N ALA A 185 3.26 5.56 13.48
CA ALA A 185 2.85 4.46 12.62
C ALA A 185 2.27 3.29 13.43
N THR A 186 1.17 2.71 12.96
CA THR A 186 0.51 1.54 13.58
C THR A 186 0.78 0.24 12.83
N LEU A 187 1.61 0.30 11.79
CA LEU A 187 1.93 -0.81 10.91
C LEU A 187 3.36 -0.61 10.39
N VAL A 188 4.20 -1.63 10.54
CA VAL A 188 5.52 -1.65 9.90
C VAL A 188 5.35 -2.10 8.46
N VAL A 189 5.77 -1.29 7.50
CA VAL A 189 5.62 -1.60 6.07
C VAL A 189 7.00 -1.64 5.43
N ALA A 190 7.37 -2.75 4.79
CA ALA A 190 8.75 -2.88 4.32
C ALA A 190 8.94 -3.78 3.12
N HIS A 191 10.01 -3.49 2.38
CA HIS A 191 10.53 -4.45 1.43
C HIS A 191 10.95 -5.76 2.15
N HIS A 192 10.56 -6.92 1.63
CA HIS A 192 10.61 -8.21 2.32
C HIS A 192 12.02 -8.63 2.78
N ARG A 193 13.07 -8.16 2.09
CA ARG A 193 14.46 -8.39 2.52
C ARG A 193 14.82 -7.56 3.75
N LEU A 194 14.38 -6.31 3.79
CA LEU A 194 14.60 -5.43 4.93
C LEU A 194 13.78 -5.90 6.14
N ALA A 195 12.53 -6.32 5.90
CA ALA A 195 11.66 -6.99 6.87
C ALA A 195 12.39 -8.14 7.56
N ARG A 196 12.94 -9.07 6.77
CA ARG A 196 13.62 -10.26 7.29
C ARG A 196 14.86 -9.95 8.13
N THR A 197 15.65 -8.94 7.74
CA THR A 197 16.95 -8.68 8.40
C THR A 197 16.79 -7.80 9.64
N HIS A 198 15.90 -6.81 9.59
CA HIS A 198 15.83 -5.77 10.62
C HIS A 198 14.42 -5.59 11.19
N LEU A 199 13.43 -5.39 10.32
CA LEU A 199 12.16 -4.82 10.75
C LEU A 199 11.20 -5.82 11.41
N ALA A 200 11.37 -7.13 11.26
CA ALA A 200 10.61 -8.11 12.04
C ALA A 200 10.85 -7.93 13.54
N ALA A 201 12.12 -7.82 13.96
CA ALA A 201 12.45 -7.59 15.37
C ALA A 201 11.97 -6.23 15.88
N VAL A 202 11.98 -5.20 15.02
CA VAL A 202 11.45 -3.87 15.36
C VAL A 202 9.93 -3.92 15.55
N ALA A 203 9.22 -4.61 14.65
CA ALA A 203 7.78 -4.79 14.72
C ALA A 203 7.38 -5.54 15.99
N ASP A 204 8.07 -6.65 16.31
CA ASP A 204 7.84 -7.44 17.51
C ASP A 204 8.10 -6.61 18.79
N GLY A 205 9.22 -5.89 18.85
CA GLY A 205 9.56 -5.02 19.98
C GLY A 205 8.58 -3.87 20.21
N ALA A 206 7.97 -3.36 19.14
CA ALA A 206 6.94 -2.32 19.20
C ALA A 206 5.51 -2.85 19.35
N GLY A 207 5.31 -4.18 19.29
CA GLY A 207 3.96 -4.79 19.27
C GLY A 207 3.14 -4.40 18.04
N LEU A 208 3.80 -4.06 16.93
CA LEU A 208 3.13 -3.61 15.71
C LEU A 208 2.99 -4.74 14.69
N PRO A 209 1.86 -4.84 13.98
CA PRO A 209 1.75 -5.74 12.83
C PRO A 209 2.71 -5.32 11.72
N MET A 210 3.00 -6.26 10.81
CA MET A 210 3.89 -6.01 9.67
C MET A 210 3.21 -6.34 8.34
N LEU A 211 3.36 -5.44 7.36
CA LEU A 211 3.04 -5.67 5.95
C LEU A 211 4.33 -5.71 5.15
N VAL A 212 4.53 -6.79 4.38
CA VAL A 212 5.75 -6.97 3.57
C VAL A 212 5.46 -6.93 2.07
N TRP A 213 6.36 -6.29 1.31
CA TRP A 213 6.25 -6.13 -0.14
C TRP A 213 7.61 -6.26 -0.84
N THR A 214 7.72 -6.37 -2.16
CA THR A 214 6.80 -7.16 -2.98
C THR A 214 7.30 -8.60 -2.98
N VAL A 215 6.46 -9.55 -2.60
CA VAL A 215 6.85 -10.96 -2.45
C VAL A 215 6.30 -11.78 -3.60
N ASP A 216 7.14 -12.19 -4.55
CA ASP A 216 6.68 -12.88 -5.78
C ASP A 216 7.15 -14.34 -5.91
N ARG A 217 8.19 -14.74 -5.17
CA ARG A 217 8.68 -16.12 -5.23
C ARG A 217 7.84 -16.98 -4.32
N THR A 218 7.38 -18.13 -4.81
CA THR A 218 6.55 -19.09 -4.06
C THR A 218 7.17 -19.46 -2.70
N ARG A 219 8.50 -19.67 -2.63
CA ARG A 219 9.19 -19.96 -1.37
C ARG A 219 9.12 -18.79 -0.37
N ASP A 220 9.21 -17.56 -0.86
CA ASP A 220 9.20 -16.36 -0.02
C ASP A 220 7.76 -16.07 0.42
N LEU A 221 6.77 -16.34 -0.46
CA LEU A 221 5.34 -16.32 -0.13
C LEU A 221 5.03 -17.31 0.99
N ALA A 222 5.46 -18.58 0.86
CA ALA A 222 5.23 -19.61 1.89
C ALA A 222 5.83 -19.19 3.24
N TYR A 223 7.02 -18.59 3.23
CA TYR A 223 7.64 -18.07 4.45
C TYR A 223 6.79 -16.98 5.11
N TRP A 224 6.36 -15.96 4.36
CA TRP A 224 5.66 -14.80 4.94
C TRP A 224 4.19 -15.06 5.26
N LEU A 225 3.52 -15.94 4.52
CA LEU A 225 2.11 -16.28 4.70
C LEU A 225 1.87 -17.25 5.87
N ASP A 226 2.93 -17.89 6.38
CA ASP A 226 2.92 -18.76 7.56
C ASP A 226 2.88 -17.92 8.86
N ASP A 227 1.90 -17.03 8.96
CA ASP A 227 1.63 -16.13 10.10
C ASP A 227 2.82 -15.24 10.55
N ARG A 228 3.77 -14.95 9.65
CA ARG A 228 4.93 -14.07 9.91
C ARG A 228 4.70 -12.61 9.54
N ALA A 229 3.58 -12.33 8.88
CA ALA A 229 3.17 -10.98 8.51
C ALA A 229 1.65 -10.85 8.72
N TRP A 230 1.21 -9.63 8.99
CA TRP A 230 -0.21 -9.28 8.95
C TRP A 230 -0.72 -9.28 7.51
N ALA A 231 0.07 -8.76 6.56
CA ALA A 231 -0.26 -8.77 5.14
C ALA A 231 0.97 -8.94 4.24
N VAL A 232 0.78 -9.57 3.08
CA VAL A 232 1.80 -9.76 2.04
C VAL A 232 1.32 -9.13 0.74
N THR A 233 2.07 -8.15 0.24
CA THR A 233 1.84 -7.54 -1.07
C THR A 233 2.63 -8.26 -2.16
N THR A 234 1.94 -8.67 -3.23
CA THR A 234 2.51 -9.51 -4.29
C THR A 234 2.03 -9.10 -5.68
N ASN A 235 2.89 -9.25 -6.68
CA ASN A 235 2.48 -9.17 -8.08
C ASN A 235 1.78 -10.45 -8.57
N ARG A 236 1.69 -11.49 -7.73
CA ARG A 236 1.15 -12.82 -8.10
C ARG A 236 0.06 -13.27 -7.13
N PRO A 237 -1.06 -12.54 -7.01
CA PRO A 237 -2.09 -12.82 -6.01
C PRO A 237 -2.65 -14.24 -6.11
N ALA A 238 -2.93 -14.76 -7.30
CA ALA A 238 -3.40 -16.14 -7.49
C ALA A 238 -2.40 -17.20 -6.96
N THR A 239 -1.10 -16.95 -7.07
CA THR A 239 -0.09 -17.85 -6.49
C THR A 239 -0.04 -17.72 -4.97
N ALA A 240 -0.12 -16.49 -4.44
CA ALA A 240 -0.15 -16.26 -3.00
C ALA A 240 -1.37 -16.90 -2.34
N LEU A 241 -2.55 -16.79 -2.94
CA LEU A 241 -3.78 -17.44 -2.46
C LEU A 241 -3.61 -18.96 -2.41
N ARG A 242 -3.14 -19.59 -3.49
CA ARG A 242 -2.87 -21.05 -3.50
C ARG A 242 -1.87 -21.48 -2.43
N VAL A 243 -0.78 -20.73 -2.24
CA VAL A 243 0.21 -21.02 -1.19
C VAL A 243 -0.43 -20.90 0.19
N ARG A 244 -1.20 -19.84 0.41
CA ARG A 244 -1.89 -19.59 1.67
C ARG A 244 -2.91 -20.67 2.01
N ASP A 245 -3.67 -21.13 1.02
CA ASP A 245 -4.65 -22.21 1.20
C ASP A 245 -3.96 -23.54 1.51
N ALA A 246 -2.80 -23.82 0.92
CA ALA A 246 -2.00 -25.01 1.23
C ALA A 246 -1.36 -24.99 2.64
N LEU A 247 -1.22 -23.81 3.26
CA LEU A 247 -0.76 -23.66 4.65
C LEU A 247 -1.90 -23.86 5.67
N ARG A 248 -3.16 -23.86 5.24
CA ARG A 248 -4.27 -24.14 6.15
C ARG A 248 -4.17 -25.60 6.61
N PRO A 249 -4.24 -25.87 7.93
CA PRO A 249 -4.31 -27.24 8.40
C PRO A 249 -5.53 -27.92 7.77
N SER A 250 -5.36 -29.17 7.31
CA SER A 250 -6.44 -30.00 6.76
C SER A 250 -7.46 -30.37 7.84
N SER A 251 -8.26 -29.43 8.31
CA SER A 251 -9.38 -29.72 9.20
C SER A 251 -10.62 -29.99 8.38
N GLU A 252 -10.67 -31.15 7.70
CA GLU A 252 -11.89 -31.84 7.22
C GLU A 252 -11.57 -33.23 6.59
N THR A 253 -10.99 -34.15 7.38
CA THR A 253 -11.10 -35.62 7.12
C THR A 253 -11.41 -36.40 8.40
N ALA A 254 -12.15 -35.81 9.34
CA ALA A 254 -12.71 -36.53 10.47
C ALA A 254 -14.05 -35.93 10.89
N ARG A 255 -15.11 -36.38 10.22
CA ARG A 255 -16.41 -36.76 10.80
C ARG A 255 -17.20 -37.55 9.79
#